data_AF-A0A3S1J2H3-F1
#
_entry.id   AF-A0A3S1J2H3-F1
#
_cell.length_a   1.000
_cell.length_b   1.000
_cell.length_c   1.000
_cell.angle_alpha   90.00
_cell.angle_beta   90.00
_cell.angle_gamma   90.00
#
_symmetry.space_group_name_H-M   'P 1'
#
loop_
_entity.id
_entity.type
_entity.pdbx_description
1 polymer ?
#
loop_
_entity_poly.entity_id
_entity_poly.type
_entity_poly.pdbx_seq_one_letter_code
_entity_poly.pdbx_strand_id
1 'polypeptide(L)' 'MIAIPQQPQKMTVEEYLEWELQQDVRYEYVNGEVFAMTGGTIPHNDIALNLYSALRPHLRSRG' A
#
# COMPACT_ATOMS: atom_id res chain seq x y z
N MET A 1 -6.93 15.82 -30.56
CA MET A 1 -7.06 16.18 -29.13
C MET A 1 -5.77 15.78 -28.45
N ILE A 2 -5.04 16.71 -27.83
CA ILE A 2 -3.82 16.39 -27.07
C ILE A 2 -4.28 16.18 -25.62
N ALA A 3 -4.07 14.99 -25.07
CA ALA A 3 -4.30 14.73 -23.66
C ALA A 3 -3.26 15.52 -22.85
N ILE A 4 -3.71 16.53 -22.12
CA ILE A 4 -2.90 17.20 -21.10
C ILE A 4 -2.92 16.26 -19.90
N PRO A 5 -1.78 15.67 -19.48
CA PRO A 5 -1.76 14.85 -18.28
C PRO A 5 -2.11 15.76 -17.10
N GLN A 6 -3.30 15.58 -16.53
CA GLN A 6 -3.63 16.21 -15.26
C GLN A 6 -2.66 15.63 -14.24
N GLN A 7 -1.76 16.46 -13.71
CA GLN A 7 -0.96 16.06 -12.57
C GLN A 7 -1.94 15.71 -11.45
N PRO A 8 -1.89 14.49 -10.89
CA PRO A 8 -2.78 14.11 -9.81
C PRO A 8 -2.59 15.12 -8.67
N GLN A 9 -3.70 15.66 -8.17
CA GLN A 9 -3.66 16.60 -7.07
C GLN A 9 -3.02 15.90 -5.87
N LYS A 10 -1.95 16.50 -5.33
CA LYS A 10 -1.28 15.95 -4.16
C LYS A 10 -2.22 16.03 -2.95
N MET A 11 -2.25 14.96 -2.16
CA MET A 11 -2.91 14.93 -0.86
C MET A 11 -1.89 15.20 0.23
N THR A 12 -2.32 15.80 1.33
CA THR A 12 -1.64 15.69 2.63
C THR A 12 -1.82 14.30 3.22
N VAL A 13 -1.06 13.96 4.26
CA VAL A 13 -1.18 12.67 4.94
C VAL A 13 -2.55 12.55 5.61
N GLU A 14 -3.02 13.63 6.22
CA GLU A 14 -4.31 13.70 6.92
C GLU A 14 -5.47 13.49 5.94
N GLU A 15 -5.46 14.19 4.80
CA GLU A 15 -6.47 14.02 3.74
C GLU A 15 -6.47 12.60 3.18
N TYR A 16 -5.29 12.01 2.96
CA TYR A 16 -5.18 10.63 2.48
C TYR A 16 -5.77 9.64 3.49
N LEU A 17 -5.51 9.79 4.79
CA LEU A 17 -6.02 8.88 5.81
C LEU A 17 -7.54 8.95 5.92
N GLU A 18 -8.14 10.14 5.85
CA GLU A 18 -9.60 10.30 5.87
C GLU A 18 -10.24 9.72 4.60
N TRP A 19 -9.59 9.90 3.45
CA TRP A 19 -10.06 9.41 2.16
C TRP A 19 -9.90 7.89 2.00
N GLU A 20 -8.79 7.30 2.43
CA GLU A 20 -8.46 5.86 2.25
C GLU A 20 -9.45 4.96 2.98
N LEU A 21 -9.92 5.37 4.16
CA LEU A 21 -10.95 4.66 4.93
C LEU A 21 -12.28 4.49 4.20
N GLN A 22 -12.53 5.29 3.16
CA GLN A 22 -13.77 5.27 2.38
C GLN A 22 -13.65 4.45 1.09
N GLN A 23 -12.47 3.90 0.79
CA GLN A 23 -12.22 3.21 -0.48
C GLN A 23 -12.45 1.69 -0.37
N ASP A 24 -12.95 1.09 -1.46
CA ASP A 24 -13.18 -0.36 -1.54
C ASP A 24 -11.88 -1.18 -1.68
N VAL A 25 -10.82 -0.54 -2.17
CA VAL A 25 -9.50 -1.16 -2.34
C VAL A 25 -8.45 -0.35 -1.59
N ARG A 26 -7.32 -0.99 -1.28
CA ARG A 26 -6.22 -0.34 -0.59
C ARG A 26 -5.42 0.55 -1.54
N TYR A 27 -4.92 1.65 -1.00
CA TYR A 27 -4.06 2.58 -1.72
C TYR A 27 -2.78 2.82 -0.92
N GLU A 28 -1.69 3.16 -1.61
CA GLU A 28 -0.42 3.58 -1.03
C GLU A 28 -0.22 5.08 -1.22
N TYR A 29 0.22 5.76 -0.15
CA TYR A 29 0.62 7.15 -0.19
C TYR A 29 2.15 7.29 -0.30
N VAL A 30 2.63 8.01 -1.31
CA VAL A 30 4.06 8.27 -1.53
C VAL A 30 4.26 9.73 -1.91
N ASN A 31 4.82 10.54 -1.00
CA ASN A 31 5.18 11.95 -1.25
C ASN A 31 4.03 12.83 -1.80
N GLY A 32 2.82 12.59 -1.33
CA GLY A 32 1.61 13.30 -1.74
C GLY A 32 0.84 12.63 -2.88
N GLU A 33 1.41 11.60 -3.49
CA GLU A 33 0.78 10.82 -4.56
C GLU A 33 0.13 9.57 -3.99
N VAL A 34 -0.99 9.15 -4.60
CA VAL A 34 -1.80 8.03 -4.13
C VAL A 34 -1.90 6.99 -5.24
N PHE A 35 -1.51 5.76 -4.94
CA PHE A 35 -1.43 4.64 -5.89
C PHE A 35 -2.37 3.52 -5.47
N ALA A 36 -3.21 3.02 -6.37
CA ALA A 36 -4.02 1.85 -6.07
C ALA A 36 -3.12 0.63 -5.89
N MET A 37 -3.25 -0.06 -4.76
CA MET A 37 -2.58 -1.34 -4.58
C MET A 37 -3.28 -2.42 -5.38
N THR A 38 -2.50 -3.34 -5.94
CA THR A 38 -3.05 -4.61 -6.38
C THR A 38 -3.49 -5.42 -5.15
N GLY A 39 -4.67 -6.04 -5.24
CA GLY A 39 -5.13 -6.95 -4.21
C GLY A 39 -4.16 -8.14 -4.05
N GLY A 40 -4.07 -8.69 -2.84
CA GLY A 40 -3.30 -9.90 -2.58
C GLY A 40 -3.96 -11.12 -3.22
N THR A 41 -3.17 -11.97 -3.88
CA THR A 41 -3.64 -13.31 -4.31
C THR A 41 -3.29 -14.34 -3.24
N ILE A 42 -4.00 -15.48 -3.22
CA ILE A 42 -3.68 -16.58 -2.29
C ILE A 42 -2.20 -17.03 -2.43
N PRO A 43 -1.67 -17.30 -3.65
CA PRO A 43 -0.26 -17.69 -3.79
C PRO A 43 0.72 -16.60 -3.33
N HIS A 44 0.40 -15.32 -3.54
CA HIS A 44 1.23 -14.22 -3.05
C HIS A 44 1.27 -14.21 -1.51
N ASN A 45 0.11 -14.42 -0.87
CA ASN A 45 0.03 -14.49 0.58
C ASN A 45 0.78 -15.70 1.14
N ASP A 46 0.74 -16.85 0.48
CA ASP A 46 1.50 -18.04 0.89
C ASP A 46 3.01 -17.76 0.92
N ILE A 47 3.54 -17.11 -0.13
CA ILE A 47 4.95 -16.72 -0.20
C ILE A 47 5.31 -15.74 0.93
N ALA A 48 4.47 -14.71 1.12
CA ALA A 48 4.70 -13.70 2.16
C ALA A 48 4.68 -14.33 3.57
N LEU A 49 3.76 -15.26 3.83
CA LEU A 49 3.63 -15.92 5.13
C LEU A 49 4.76 -16.91 5.41
N ASN A 50 5.25 -17.61 4.38
CA ASN A 50 6.44 -18.46 4.48
C ASN A 50 7.67 -17.63 4.87
N LEU A 51 7.89 -16.49 4.20
CA LEU A 51 8.99 -15.58 4.52
C LEU A 51 8.86 -15.03 5.96
N TYR A 52 7.67 -14.56 6.31
CA TYR A 52 7.38 -14.07 7.66
C TYR A 52 7.69 -15.13 8.72
N SER A 53 7.21 -16.35 8.53
CA SER A 53 7.36 -17.45 9.47
C SER A 53 8.82 -17.89 9.64
N ALA A 54 9.61 -17.82 8.56
CA ALA A 54 11.05 -18.08 8.61
C ALA A 54 11.82 -16.99 9.38
N LEU A 55 11.45 -15.72 9.22
CA LEU A 55 12.17 -14.59 9.85
C LEU A 55 11.76 -14.35 11.30
N ARG A 56 10.46 -14.50 11.62
CA ARG A 56 9.89 -14.10 12.91
C ARG A 56 10.61 -14.70 14.14
N PRO A 57 10.96 -16.02 14.20
CA PRO A 57 11.64 -16.58 15.37
C PRO A 57 13.02 -15.95 15.63
N HIS A 58 13.74 -15.58 14.58
CA HIS A 58 15.09 -15.01 14.65
C HIS A 58 15.10 -13.54 15.10
N LEU A 59 14.01 -12.82 14.84
CA LEU A 59 13.85 -11.41 15.19
C LEU A 59 13.13 -11.19 16.52
N ARG A 60 12.34 -12.17 17.00
CA ARG A 60 11.53 -12.04 18.23
C ARG A 60 12.34 -11.77 19.51
N SER A 61 13.60 -12.21 19.59
CA SER A 61 14.46 -11.96 20.75
C SER A 61 15.30 -10.68 20.65
N ARG A 62 15.16 -9.92 19.56
CA ARG A 62 15.99 -8.75 19.24
C ARG A 62 15.22 -7.42 19.23
N GLY A 63 13.92 -7.45 19.53
CA GLY A 63 13.04 -6.28 19.58
C GLY A 63 12.52 -6.01 20.97
#